data_AF-A0A7V2AVY9-F1
#
_entry.id   AF-A0A7V2AVY9-F1
#
_cell.length_a   1.000
_cell.length_b   1.000
_cell.length_c   1.000
_cell.angle_alpha   90.00
_cell.angle_beta   90.00
_cell.angle_gamma   90.00
#
_symmetry.space_group_name_H-M   'P 1'
#
loop_
_entity.id
_entity.type
_entity.pdbx_description
1 polymer ?
#
loop_
_entity_poly.entity_id
_entity_poly.type
_entity_poly.pdbx_seq_one_letter_code
_entity_poly.pdbx_strand_id
1 'polypeptide(L)'
;EKAAAALAAEGADAIGANCTLTSDDMLGLAEEFRALTDVPLLFQPNAGQPVIERGRAVYRQSPEDFASDIELIVKAGANAVGGCCGTSPDFIRAIHERLTHMSRPGGAGA
;
A
#
# COMPACT_ATOMS: atom_id res chain seq x y z
N GLU A 1 -6.12 -7.07 -11.24
CA GLU A 1 -5.81 -8.37 -11.89
C GLU A 1 -5.07 -8.30 -13.23
N LYS A 2 -5.72 -8.04 -14.39
CA LYS A 2 -5.08 -8.16 -15.74
C LYS A 2 -3.79 -7.35 -15.91
N ALA A 3 -3.71 -6.17 -15.30
CA ALA A 3 -2.53 -5.32 -15.37
C ALA A 3 -1.32 -5.92 -14.65
N ALA A 4 -1.51 -6.51 -13.47
CA ALA A 4 -0.40 -7.05 -12.65
C ALA A 4 0.30 -8.21 -13.36
N ALA A 5 -0.48 -9.19 -13.85
CA ALA A 5 0.06 -10.34 -14.56
C ALA A 5 0.75 -9.94 -15.88
N ALA A 6 0.16 -9.01 -16.64
CA ALA A 6 0.75 -8.53 -17.89
C ALA A 6 2.07 -7.79 -17.65
N LEU A 7 2.10 -6.84 -16.70
CA LEU A 7 3.32 -6.08 -16.39
C LEU A 7 4.46 -6.99 -15.90
N ALA A 8 4.13 -7.99 -15.07
CA ALA A 8 5.12 -8.98 -14.64
C ALA A 8 5.65 -9.82 -15.81
N ALA A 9 4.79 -10.25 -16.73
CA ALA A 9 5.18 -11.03 -17.92
C ALA A 9 6.08 -10.23 -18.88
N GLU A 10 5.90 -8.90 -18.94
CA GLU A 10 6.75 -7.99 -19.71
C GLU A 10 8.08 -7.64 -19.00
N GLY A 11 8.33 -8.19 -17.82
CA GLY A 11 9.61 -8.06 -17.12
C GLY A 11 9.75 -6.82 -16.25
N ALA A 12 8.66 -6.29 -15.70
CA ALA A 12 8.73 -5.19 -14.73
C ALA A 12 9.50 -5.60 -13.46
N ASP A 13 10.43 -4.76 -13.00
CA ASP A 13 11.22 -5.00 -11.77
C ASP A 13 10.41 -4.83 -10.48
N ALA A 14 9.32 -4.07 -10.54
CA ALA A 14 8.36 -3.88 -9.47
C ALA A 14 7.00 -3.48 -10.04
N ILE A 15 5.93 -3.88 -9.38
CA ILE A 15 4.57 -3.45 -9.72
C ILE A 15 3.84 -2.97 -8.47
N GLY A 16 2.77 -2.21 -8.65
CA GLY A 16 2.08 -1.63 -7.51
C GLY A 16 0.84 -0.83 -7.86
N ALA A 17 0.25 -0.23 -6.84
CA ALA A 17 -0.87 0.68 -6.99
C ALA A 17 -0.76 1.84 -5.99
N ASN A 18 -1.22 3.01 -6.42
CA ASN A 18 -1.36 4.17 -5.56
C ASN A 18 -2.70 4.88 -5.76
N CYS A 19 -3.07 5.71 -4.80
CA CYS A 19 -4.30 6.50 -4.82
C CYS A 19 -5.56 5.63 -4.92
N THR A 20 -6.69 6.26 -5.26
CA THR A 20 -8.04 5.71 -5.45
C THR A 20 -8.61 4.98 -4.23
N LEU A 21 -7.99 3.87 -3.84
CA LEU A 21 -8.37 3.03 -2.72
C LEU A 21 -7.91 3.61 -1.39
N THR A 22 -8.69 3.32 -0.35
CA THR A 22 -8.29 3.49 1.05
C THR A 22 -7.30 2.42 1.47
N SER A 23 -6.68 2.58 2.63
CA SER A 23 -5.69 1.61 3.11
C SER A 23 -6.28 0.24 3.42
N ASP A 24 -7.52 0.16 3.88
CA ASP A 24 -8.23 -1.11 4.09
C ASP A 24 -8.62 -1.77 2.75
N ASP A 25 -9.16 -1.02 1.78
CA ASP A 25 -9.47 -1.56 0.44
C ASP A 25 -8.20 -2.02 -0.31
N MET A 26 -7.08 -1.31 -0.13
CA MET A 26 -5.81 -1.63 -0.77
C MET A 26 -5.24 -2.99 -0.33
N LEU A 27 -5.62 -3.49 0.85
CA LEU A 27 -5.23 -4.83 1.31
C LEU A 27 -5.72 -5.92 0.35
N GLY A 28 -6.98 -5.86 -0.07
CA GLY A 28 -7.54 -6.84 -1.02
C GLY A 28 -6.78 -6.83 -2.35
N LEU A 29 -6.42 -5.64 -2.84
CA LEU A 29 -5.62 -5.51 -4.06
C LEU A 29 -4.20 -6.08 -3.89
N ALA A 30 -3.59 -5.90 -2.71
CA ALA A 30 -2.29 -6.45 -2.41
C ALA A 30 -2.30 -7.98 -2.41
N GLU A 31 -3.32 -8.60 -1.81
CA GLU A 31 -3.51 -10.06 -1.82
C GLU A 31 -3.72 -10.59 -3.25
N GLU A 32 -4.55 -9.92 -4.06
CA GLU A 32 -4.74 -10.27 -5.47
C GLU A 32 -3.44 -10.18 -6.28
N PHE A 33 -2.69 -9.09 -6.13
CA PHE A 33 -1.41 -8.92 -6.84
C PHE A 33 -0.42 -9.98 -6.42
N ARG A 34 -0.37 -10.28 -5.11
CA ARG A 34 0.56 -11.27 -4.57
C ARG A 34 0.27 -12.67 -5.09
N ALA A 35 -1.00 -13.02 -5.29
CA ALA A 35 -1.42 -14.29 -5.88
C ALA A 35 -1.04 -14.44 -7.36
N LEU A 36 -0.74 -13.34 -8.06
CA LEU A 36 -0.49 -13.34 -9.50
C LEU A 36 0.99 -13.27 -9.89
N THR A 37 1.88 -12.76 -9.02
CA THR A 37 3.30 -12.61 -9.36
C THR A 37 4.22 -12.50 -8.15
N ASP A 38 5.46 -12.97 -8.31
CA ASP A 38 6.58 -12.83 -7.36
C ASP A 38 7.36 -11.52 -7.48
N VAL A 39 7.07 -10.71 -8.49
CA VAL A 39 7.70 -9.40 -8.70
C VAL A 39 7.47 -8.51 -7.47
N PRO A 40 8.48 -7.74 -7.02
CA PRO A 40 8.34 -6.81 -5.90
C PRO A 40 7.09 -5.91 -5.98
N LEU A 41 6.35 -5.84 -4.88
CA LEU A 41 5.09 -5.10 -4.77
C LEU A 41 5.24 -3.78 -4.01
N LEU A 42 4.58 -2.73 -4.51
CA LEU A 42 4.55 -1.37 -3.96
C LEU A 42 3.11 -0.88 -3.78
N PHE A 43 2.76 -0.39 -2.59
CA PHE A 43 1.42 0.18 -2.35
C PHE A 43 1.42 1.52 -1.62
N GLN A 44 0.62 2.47 -2.11
CA GLN A 44 0.48 3.81 -1.54
C GLN A 44 -1.00 4.25 -1.53
N PRO A 45 -1.82 3.78 -0.56
CA PRO A 45 -3.23 4.11 -0.50
C PRO A 45 -3.50 5.57 -0.08
N ASN A 46 -4.75 6.00 -0.24
CA ASN A 46 -5.26 7.26 0.34
C ASN A 46 -5.52 7.11 1.85
N ALA A 47 -5.43 8.20 2.61
CA ALA A 47 -5.75 8.25 4.04
C ALA A 47 -7.28 8.23 4.32
N GLY A 48 -7.93 7.17 3.86
CA GLY A 48 -9.38 7.01 3.92
C GLY A 48 -10.12 7.59 2.72
N GLN A 49 -11.45 7.44 2.72
CA GLN A 49 -12.28 7.89 1.60
C GLN A 49 -12.31 9.42 1.53
N PRO A 50 -12.11 10.02 0.35
CA PRO A 50 -12.19 11.46 0.19
C PRO A 50 -13.63 11.95 0.40
N VAL A 51 -13.79 12.96 1.25
CA VAL A 51 -15.07 13.69 1.38
C VAL A 51 -14.88 15.11 0.87
N ILE A 52 -15.78 15.55 -0.01
CA ILE A 52 -15.73 16.91 -0.53
C ILE A 52 -16.32 17.88 0.50
N GLU A 53 -15.46 18.71 1.08
CA GLU A 53 -15.85 19.81 1.96
C GLU A 53 -15.43 21.13 1.32
N ARG A 54 -16.39 22.05 1.12
CA ARG A 54 -16.14 23.39 0.56
C ARG A 54 -15.33 23.34 -0.75
N GLY A 55 -15.61 22.34 -1.60
CA GLY A 55 -14.95 22.14 -2.89
C GLY A 55 -13.55 21.53 -2.82
N ARG A 56 -13.12 21.00 -1.67
CA ARG A 56 -11.83 20.33 -1.49
C ARG A 56 -12.02 18.92 -0.95
N ALA A 57 -11.20 17.99 -1.41
CA ALA A 57 -11.14 16.65 -0.84
C ALA A 57 -10.48 16.69 0.55
N VAL A 58 -11.17 16.13 1.55
CA VAL A 58 -10.71 15.98 2.92
C VAL A 58 -10.66 14.49 3.25
N TYR A 59 -9.58 14.10 3.93
CA TYR A 59 -9.25 12.74 4.32
C TYR A 59 -9.19 12.69 5.84
N ARG A 60 -9.80 11.68 6.47
CA ARG A 60 -10.03 11.68 7.93
C ARG A 60 -9.45 10.48 8.66
N GLN A 61 -8.76 9.58 7.96
CA GLN A 61 -8.07 8.48 8.64
C GLN A 61 -6.90 9.01 9.47
N SER A 62 -6.72 8.48 10.67
CA SER A 62 -5.58 8.84 11.52
C SER A 62 -4.28 8.19 11.01
N PRO A 63 -3.10 8.77 11.31
CA PRO A 63 -1.82 8.12 11.06
C PRO A 63 -1.72 6.72 11.69
N GLU A 64 -2.27 6.52 12.89
CA GLU A 64 -2.22 5.27 13.64
C GLU A 64 -3.07 4.16 13.00
N ASP A 65 -4.28 4.50 12.56
CA ASP A 65 -5.16 3.55 11.86
C ASP A 65 -4.56 3.20 10.50
N PHE A 66 -4.07 4.21 9.76
CA PHE A 66 -3.41 4.00 8.47
C PHE A 66 -2.19 3.08 8.59
N ALA A 67 -1.34 3.29 9.60
CA ALA A 67 -0.18 2.44 9.84
C ALA A 67 -0.57 1.00 10.19
N SER A 68 -1.70 0.80 10.87
CA SER A 68 -2.24 -0.54 11.17
C SER A 68 -2.65 -1.28 9.89
N ASP A 69 -3.30 -0.60 8.95
CA ASP A 69 -3.65 -1.19 7.65
C ASP A 69 -2.42 -1.47 6.79
N ILE A 70 -1.43 -0.56 6.79
CA ILE A 70 -0.16 -0.75 6.07
C ILE A 70 0.59 -1.98 6.59
N GLU A 71 0.56 -2.26 7.89
CA GLU A 71 1.13 -3.49 8.45
C GLU A 71 0.50 -4.75 7.82
N LEU A 72 -0.81 -4.74 7.59
CA LEU A 72 -1.51 -5.84 6.93
C LEU A 72 -1.11 -5.96 5.47
N ILE A 73 -0.96 -4.84 4.75
CA ILE A 73 -0.49 -4.82 3.36
C ILE A 73 0.94 -5.39 3.26
N VAL A 74 1.83 -5.08 4.19
CA VAL A 74 3.18 -5.68 4.26
C VAL A 74 3.10 -7.18 4.54
N LYS A 75 2.24 -7.61 5.46
CA LYS A 75 1.98 -9.03 5.74
C LYS A 75 1.41 -9.78 4.53
N ALA A 76 0.64 -9.10 3.69
CA ALA A 76 0.11 -9.61 2.43
C ALA A 76 1.17 -9.70 1.31
N GLY A 77 2.41 -9.28 1.56
CA GLY A 77 3.55 -9.47 0.65
C GLY A 77 4.06 -8.21 -0.03
N ALA A 78 3.65 -7.01 0.40
CA ALA A 78 4.23 -5.77 -0.10
C ALA A 78 5.71 -5.63 0.29
N ASN A 79 6.54 -5.23 -0.67
CA ASN A 79 7.98 -4.99 -0.47
C ASN A 79 8.29 -3.53 -0.17
N ALA A 80 7.43 -2.61 -0.64
CA ALA A 80 7.49 -1.19 -0.38
C ALA A 80 6.09 -0.64 -0.10
N VAL A 81 6.00 0.29 0.86
CA VAL A 81 4.73 0.92 1.25
C VAL A 81 4.92 2.41 1.49
N GLY A 82 3.84 3.18 1.33
CA GLY A 82 3.81 4.60 1.61
C GLY A 82 2.39 5.14 1.63
N GLY A 83 2.24 6.42 1.32
CA GLY A 83 0.97 7.13 1.32
C GLY A 83 0.77 7.97 0.07
N CYS A 84 -0.49 8.11 -0.36
CA CYS A 84 -0.89 9.01 -1.44
C CYS A 84 -1.72 10.18 -0.89
N CYS A 85 -2.92 10.45 -1.42
CA CYS A 85 -3.71 11.61 -1.01
C CYS A 85 -4.18 11.51 0.45
N GLY A 86 -4.14 12.65 1.15
CA GLY A 86 -4.51 12.73 2.57
C GLY A 86 -3.40 12.33 3.54
N THR A 87 -2.27 11.79 3.05
CA THR A 87 -1.12 11.46 3.91
C THR A 87 -0.19 12.65 4.09
N SER A 88 0.62 12.60 5.14
CA SER A 88 1.59 13.63 5.54
C SER A 88 2.84 12.95 6.14
N PRO A 89 3.91 13.70 6.49
CA PRO A 89 5.05 13.13 7.19
C PRO A 89 4.69 12.36 8.49
N ASP A 90 3.60 12.71 9.17
CA ASP A 90 3.16 12.03 10.39
C ASP A 90 2.67 10.60 10.09
N PHE A 91 2.03 10.39 8.94
CA PHE A 91 1.67 9.05 8.46
C PHE A 91 2.91 8.21 8.19
N ILE A 92 3.92 8.78 7.53
CA ILE A 92 5.17 8.05 7.24
C ILE A 92 5.90 7.70 8.54
N ARG A 93 5.86 8.58 9.54
CA ARG A 93 6.41 8.31 10.88
C ARG A 93 5.67 7.15 11.56
N ALA A 94 4.34 7.18 11.57
CA ALA A 94 3.52 6.11 12.15
C ALA A 94 3.77 4.76 11.45
N ILE A 95 3.87 4.74 10.12
CA ILE A 95 4.25 3.54 9.34
C ILE A 95 5.63 3.05 9.78
N HIS A 96 6.63 3.93 9.83
CA HIS A 96 7.98 3.56 10.21
C HIS A 96 8.00 2.93 11.60
N GLU A 97 7.45 3.62 12.60
CA GLU A 97 7.37 3.15 13.99
C GLU A 97 6.70 1.79 14.07
N ARG A 98 5.56 1.59 13.37
CA ARG A 98 4.82 0.34 13.35
C ARG A 98 5.61 -0.82 12.74
N LEU A 99 6.33 -0.56 11.65
CA LEU A 99 7.06 -1.60 10.91
C LEU A 99 8.47 -1.89 11.45
N THR A 100 9.04 -1.02 12.30
CA THR A 100 10.42 -1.19 12.81
C THR A 100 10.69 -2.53 13.50
N HIS A 101 9.67 -3.17 14.05
CA HIS A 101 9.78 -4.45 14.74
C HIS A 101 9.52 -5.67 13.84
N MET A 102 9.24 -5.46 12.56
CA MET A 102 8.95 -6.54 11.62
C MET A 102 10.24 -7.04 10.94
N SER A 103 10.42 -8.36 10.93
CA SER A 103 11.37 -8.99 10.03
C SER A 103 10.94 -8.74 8.58
N ARG A 104 11.89 -8.44 7.69
CA ARG A 104 11.56 -8.33 6.26
C ARG A 104 10.91 -9.65 5.81
N PRO A 105 9.77 -9.61 5.09
CA PRO A 105 9.28 -10.82 4.44
C PRO A 105 10.41 -11.34 3.55
N GLY A 106 10.75 -12.62 3.72
CA GLY A 106 11.84 -13.25 2.99
C GLY A 106 11.62 -13.02 1.50
N GLY A 107 12.49 -12.26 0.86
CA GLY A 107 12.45 -12.09 -0.59
C GLY A 107 12.59 -13.48 -1.21
N ALA A 108 11.61 -13.88 -2.02
CA ALA A 108 11.82 -14.98 -2.94
C ALA A 108 13.10 -14.66 -3.72
N GLY A 109 14.09 -15.54 -3.58
CA GLY A 109 15.36 -15.38 -4.26
C GLY A 109 15.15 -15.21 -5.75
N ALA A 110 15.94 -14.31 -6.32
CA ALA A 110 16.20 -14.28 -7.76
C ALA A 110 16.63 -15.66 -8.28
#